data_AF-A0A938SPD1-F1
#
_entry.id   AF-A0A938SPD1-F1
#
_cell.length_a   1.000
_cell.length_b   1.000
_cell.length_c   1.000
_cell.angle_alpha   90.00
_cell.angle_beta   90.00
_cell.angle_gamma   90.00
#
_symmetry.space_group_name_H-M   'P 1'
#
loop_
_entity.id
_entity.type
_entity.pdbx_description
1 polymer ?
#
loop_
_entity_poly.entity_id
_entity_poly.type
_entity_poly.pdbx_seq_one_letter_code
_entity_poly.pdbx_strand_id
1 'polypeptide(L)'
;MNEFASVLGWPRLRAGSVYGVCDLLSQVPAVHRPYSHIRGRAERLHVIHRAEFRYDHDSREAWVIVWVKESEFGDRKAARELRSRSYFSKWFEQVERDTDHAGCLAIQSKPVHYGRSPLKALAELSRRCKEAGVVSILTPNSYRYYLSNFQPAMRVGQVLASYMAMFYFGSVARYRPADYEKMLNRKFGWAIEEFLATQGHQFVYLMANELLKREVVCPWALRSPEVGL
;
A
#
# COMPACT_ATOMS: atom_id res chain seq x y z
N MET A 1 -14.20 11.71 7.85
CA MET A 1 -13.56 10.83 6.84
C MET A 1 -12.89 11.61 5.69
N ASN A 2 -13.61 12.44 4.93
CA ASN A 2 -12.98 13.22 3.85
C ASN A 2 -11.98 14.27 4.34
N GLU A 3 -12.21 14.87 5.51
CA GLU A 3 -11.23 15.76 6.14
C GLU A 3 -9.95 15.01 6.53
N PHE A 4 -10.09 13.85 7.18
CA PHE A 4 -8.97 12.96 7.50
C PHE A 4 -8.18 12.54 6.24
N ALA A 5 -8.87 12.15 5.17
CA ALA A 5 -8.25 11.85 3.89
C ALA A 5 -7.47 13.06 3.32
N SER A 6 -8.06 14.25 3.41
CA SER A 6 -7.46 15.50 2.93
C SER A 6 -6.19 15.87 3.69
N VAL A 7 -6.21 15.75 5.03
CA VAL A 7 -5.06 16.05 5.89
C VAL A 7 -3.88 15.12 5.59
N LEU A 8 -4.16 13.86 5.26
CA LEU A 8 -3.14 12.85 4.96
C LEU A 8 -2.70 12.85 3.48
N GLY A 9 -3.24 13.76 2.66
CA GLY A 9 -2.91 13.90 1.25
C GLY A 9 -3.41 12.74 0.39
N TRP A 10 -4.50 12.08 0.79
CA TRP A 10 -5.14 11.04 -0.01
C TRP A 10 -6.32 11.56 -0.82
N PRO A 11 -6.67 10.85 -1.92
CA PRO A 11 -7.92 11.12 -2.63
C PRO A 11 -9.11 11.08 -1.67
N ARG A 12 -10.01 12.06 -1.82
CA ARG A 12 -11.27 12.08 -1.09
C ARG A 12 -12.12 10.87 -1.49
N LEU A 13 -12.89 10.36 -0.54
CA LEU A 13 -13.91 9.36 -0.82
C LEU A 13 -15.00 9.97 -1.68
N ARG A 14 -15.48 9.20 -2.67
CA ARG A 14 -16.55 9.64 -3.55
C ARG A 14 -17.87 9.73 -2.77
N ALA A 15 -18.55 10.86 -2.87
CA ALA A 15 -19.84 11.06 -2.21
C ALA A 15 -20.86 10.01 -2.67
N GLY A 16 -21.63 9.46 -1.72
CA GLY A 16 -22.61 8.41 -1.99
C GLY A 16 -22.03 7.01 -2.25
N SER A 17 -20.70 6.83 -2.19
CA SER A 17 -20.10 5.50 -2.33
C SER A 17 -20.20 4.69 -1.05
N VAL A 18 -20.59 3.42 -1.20
CA VAL A 18 -20.59 2.42 -0.13
C VAL A 18 -19.34 1.56 -0.29
N TYR A 19 -18.53 1.50 0.77
CA TYR A 19 -17.33 0.66 0.83
C TYR A 19 -17.61 -0.53 1.73
N GLY A 20 -17.74 -1.72 1.15
CA GLY A 20 -17.90 -2.95 1.93
C GLY A 20 -16.62 -3.25 2.72
N VAL A 21 -16.77 -3.77 3.94
CA VAL A 21 -15.62 -4.19 4.78
C VAL A 21 -14.67 -5.13 4.04
N CYS A 22 -15.24 -6.01 3.21
CA CYS A 22 -14.55 -6.91 2.31
C CYS A 22 -13.61 -6.17 1.33
N ASP A 23 -14.08 -5.10 0.72
CA ASP A 23 -13.29 -4.32 -0.23
C ASP A 23 -12.24 -3.45 0.48
N LEU A 24 -12.50 -3.04 1.73
CA LEU A 24 -11.52 -2.37 2.59
C LEU A 24 -10.39 -3.32 3.00
N LEU A 25 -10.72 -4.52 3.50
CA LEU A 25 -9.74 -5.54 3.87
C LEU A 25 -8.89 -5.97 2.68
N SER A 26 -9.49 -6.05 1.49
CA SER A 26 -8.73 -6.33 0.28
C SER A 26 -7.65 -5.28 -0.02
N GLN A 27 -7.72 -4.07 0.53
CA GLN A 27 -6.72 -3.02 0.29
C GLN A 27 -5.63 -2.97 1.37
N VAL A 28 -5.71 -3.84 2.38
CA VAL A 28 -4.76 -3.89 3.50
C VAL A 28 -3.69 -4.94 3.21
N PRO A 29 -2.41 -4.55 3.04
CA PRO A 29 -1.35 -5.49 2.65
C PRO A 29 -1.22 -6.71 3.55
N ALA A 30 -1.43 -6.57 4.86
CA ALA A 30 -1.29 -7.64 5.85
C ALA A 30 -2.21 -8.83 5.56
N VAL A 31 -3.43 -8.55 5.09
CA VAL A 31 -4.47 -9.57 4.90
C VAL A 31 -4.92 -9.71 3.45
N HIS A 32 -4.35 -8.92 2.52
CA HIS A 32 -4.73 -8.88 1.11
C HIS A 32 -4.72 -10.25 0.45
N ARG A 33 -3.57 -10.94 0.49
CA ARG A 33 -3.36 -12.22 -0.20
C ARG A 33 -4.35 -13.30 0.29
N PRO A 34 -4.44 -13.57 1.60
CA PRO A 34 -5.44 -14.51 2.11
C PRO A 34 -6.88 -14.11 1.74
N TYR A 35 -7.18 -12.81 1.79
CA TYR A 35 -8.51 -12.31 1.49
C TYR A 35 -8.88 -12.50 0.01
N SER A 36 -7.96 -12.18 -0.90
CA SER A 36 -8.10 -12.40 -2.35
C SER A 36 -8.29 -13.89 -2.65
N HIS A 37 -7.53 -14.75 -1.99
CA HIS A 37 -7.65 -16.21 -2.11
C HIS A 37 -9.04 -16.73 -1.68
N ILE A 38 -9.51 -16.38 -0.48
CA ILE A 38 -10.83 -16.80 0.04
C ILE A 38 -11.99 -16.32 -0.84
N ARG A 39 -11.82 -15.18 -1.52
CA ARG A 39 -12.81 -14.59 -2.43
C ARG A 39 -12.72 -15.12 -3.86
N GLY A 40 -11.69 -15.88 -4.22
CA GLY A 40 -11.39 -16.24 -5.61
C GLY A 40 -11.17 -15.00 -6.49
N ARG A 41 -10.61 -13.92 -5.93
CA ARG A 41 -10.31 -12.68 -6.66
C ARG A 41 -8.83 -12.64 -7.01
N ALA A 42 -8.51 -12.06 -8.16
CA ALA A 42 -7.13 -11.81 -8.55
C ALA A 42 -6.44 -10.85 -7.57
N GLU A 43 -5.16 -11.11 -7.31
CA GLU A 43 -4.27 -10.25 -6.52
C GLU A 43 -4.20 -8.84 -7.15
N ARG A 44 -4.28 -7.81 -6.29
CA ARG A 44 -4.27 -6.40 -6.68
C ARG A 44 -3.18 -5.59 -5.98
N LEU A 45 -2.46 -6.18 -5.03
CA LEU A 45 -1.25 -5.62 -4.44
C LEU A 45 -0.05 -6.43 -4.89
N HIS A 46 0.72 -5.88 -5.81
CA HIS A 46 1.90 -6.54 -6.38
C HIS A 46 3.15 -6.11 -5.63
N VAL A 47 3.97 -7.05 -5.17
CA VAL A 47 5.14 -6.73 -4.35
C VAL A 47 6.17 -5.95 -5.17
N ILE A 48 6.60 -4.80 -4.65
CA ILE A 48 7.77 -4.11 -5.16
C ILE A 48 9.00 -4.84 -4.65
N HIS A 49 9.76 -5.46 -5.55
CA HIS A 49 10.93 -6.24 -5.21
C HIS A 49 12.12 -5.35 -4.83
N ARG A 50 12.26 -4.22 -5.52
CA ARG A 50 13.28 -3.22 -5.30
C ARG A 50 12.74 -1.85 -5.67
N ALA A 51 13.20 -0.82 -4.97
CA ALA A 51 12.92 0.57 -5.28
C ALA A 51 14.17 1.39 -5.03
N GLU A 52 14.49 2.32 -5.92
CA GLU A 52 15.65 3.19 -5.80
C GLU A 52 15.29 4.62 -6.18
N PHE A 53 15.85 5.57 -5.43
CA PHE A 53 15.91 6.96 -5.85
C PHE A 53 17.14 7.13 -6.74
N ARG A 54 16.90 7.64 -7.94
CA ARG A 54 17.92 8.01 -8.90
C ARG A 54 17.96 9.52 -9.01
N TYR A 55 19.14 10.05 -9.27
CA TYR A 55 19.35 11.45 -9.49
C TYR A 55 20.44 11.63 -10.54
N ASP A 56 20.31 12.70 -11.29
CA ASP A 56 21.32 13.22 -12.19
C ASP A 56 21.69 14.64 -11.72
N HIS A 57 22.98 14.89 -11.56
CA HIS A 57 23.51 16.17 -11.11
C HIS A 57 23.57 17.20 -12.23
N ASP A 58 23.76 16.76 -13.47
CA ASP A 58 23.95 17.64 -14.61
C ASP A 58 22.61 18.22 -15.05
N SER A 59 21.60 17.36 -15.24
CA SER A 59 20.22 17.78 -15.52
C SER A 59 19.47 18.26 -14.27
N ARG A 60 20.01 18.01 -13.07
CA ARG A 60 19.36 18.27 -11.77
C ARG A 60 17.99 17.63 -11.66
N GLU A 61 17.85 16.42 -12.16
CA GLU A 61 16.62 15.65 -12.09
C GLU A 61 16.74 14.51 -11.06
N ALA A 62 15.65 14.23 -10.37
CA ALA A 62 15.51 13.06 -9.52
C ALA A 62 14.25 12.28 -9.89
N TRP A 63 14.34 10.95 -9.84
CA TRP A 63 13.21 10.05 -10.11
C TRP A 63 13.31 8.79 -9.23
N VAL A 64 12.21 8.04 -9.19
CA VAL A 64 12.15 6.73 -8.54
C VAL A 64 12.04 5.67 -9.61
N ILE A 65 12.83 4.61 -9.49
CA ILE A 65 12.65 3.38 -10.26
C ILE A 65 12.23 2.26 -9.32
N VAL A 66 11.23 1.48 -9.72
CA VAL A 66 10.73 0.33 -9.00
C VAL A 66 10.73 -0.90 -9.91
N TRP A 67 11.05 -2.05 -9.33
CA TRP A 67 11.04 -3.33 -10.01
C TRP A 67 9.99 -4.24 -9.38
N VAL A 68 9.10 -4.78 -10.22
CA VAL A 68 8.07 -5.74 -9.83
C VAL A 68 8.27 -7.01 -10.64
N LYS A 69 8.41 -8.16 -9.99
CA LYS A 69 8.55 -9.45 -10.69
C LYS A 69 7.34 -9.68 -11.59
N GLU A 70 7.54 -10.12 -12.82
CA GLU A 70 6.43 -10.41 -13.74
C GLU A 70 5.46 -11.46 -13.16
N SER A 71 5.98 -12.42 -12.38
CA SER A 71 5.19 -13.43 -11.68
C SER A 71 4.23 -12.88 -10.63
N GLU A 72 4.49 -11.69 -10.07
CA GLU A 72 3.62 -11.06 -9.07
C GLU A 72 2.31 -10.54 -9.68
N PHE A 73 2.26 -10.35 -11.00
CA PHE A 73 1.03 -9.94 -11.69
C PHE A 73 0.09 -11.12 -11.96
N GLY A 74 0.57 -12.36 -11.86
CA GLY A 74 -0.15 -13.58 -12.24
C GLY A 74 -0.33 -13.73 -13.75
N ASP A 75 -0.77 -12.68 -14.44
CA ASP A 75 -0.90 -12.63 -15.89
C ASP A 75 -0.44 -11.29 -16.50
N ARG A 76 -0.30 -11.25 -17.84
CA ARG A 76 0.08 -10.03 -18.57
C ARG A 76 -1.02 -8.95 -18.58
N LYS A 77 -2.27 -9.31 -18.28
CA LYS A 77 -3.42 -8.39 -18.26
C LYS A 77 -3.34 -7.48 -17.05
N ALA A 78 -3.01 -7.99 -15.87
CA ALA A 78 -2.90 -7.20 -14.64
C ALA A 78 -1.82 -6.11 -14.77
N ALA A 79 -0.67 -6.43 -15.36
CA ALA A 79 0.37 -5.44 -15.64
C ALA A 79 -0.10 -4.35 -16.63
N ARG A 80 -0.85 -4.73 -17.66
CA ARG A 80 -1.45 -3.78 -18.62
C ARG A 80 -2.52 -2.89 -17.97
N GLU A 81 -3.35 -3.48 -17.11
CA GLU A 81 -4.36 -2.74 -16.34
C GLU A 81 -3.72 -1.71 -15.41
N LEU A 82 -2.62 -2.07 -14.72
CA LEU A 82 -1.89 -1.13 -13.87
C LEU A 82 -1.43 0.09 -14.69
N ARG A 83 -0.82 -0.14 -15.86
CA ARG A 83 -0.35 0.93 -16.74
C ARG A 83 -1.48 1.80 -17.30
N SER A 84 -2.69 1.28 -17.44
CA SER A 84 -3.84 2.07 -17.89
C SER A 84 -4.55 2.83 -16.76
N ARG A 85 -4.17 2.63 -15.48
CA ARG A 85 -4.74 3.38 -14.36
C ARG A 85 -4.30 4.83 -14.43
N SER A 86 -5.26 5.75 -14.48
CA SER A 86 -5.00 7.21 -14.54
C SER A 86 -4.13 7.71 -13.39
N TYR A 87 -4.29 7.17 -12.18
CA TYR A 87 -3.47 7.55 -11.03
C TYR A 87 -2.01 7.08 -11.16
N PHE A 88 -1.77 6.01 -11.91
CA PHE A 88 -0.46 5.42 -12.11
C PHE A 88 0.24 6.10 -13.29
N SER A 89 -0.37 6.09 -14.48
CA SER A 89 0.20 6.67 -15.70
C SER A 89 0.42 8.18 -15.64
N LYS A 90 -0.28 8.88 -14.75
CA LYS A 90 0.01 10.29 -14.43
C LYS A 90 1.45 10.48 -13.98
N TRP A 91 1.98 9.54 -13.20
CA TRP A 91 3.23 9.68 -12.46
C TRP A 91 4.33 8.71 -12.88
N PHE A 92 3.96 7.52 -13.37
CA PHE A 92 4.88 6.44 -13.68
C PHE A 92 4.72 5.93 -15.10
N GLU A 93 5.81 5.46 -15.66
CA GLU A 93 5.90 4.83 -16.98
C GLU A 93 6.80 3.61 -16.92
N GLN A 94 6.61 2.67 -17.84
CA GLN A 94 7.45 1.50 -17.95
C GLN A 94 8.74 1.88 -18.70
N VAL A 95 9.88 1.42 -18.20
CA VAL A 95 11.17 1.54 -18.87
C VAL A 95 11.43 0.26 -19.66
N GLU A 96 12.24 0.34 -20.71
CA GLU A 96 12.75 -0.85 -21.40
C GLU A 96 13.45 -1.80 -20.40
N ARG A 97 13.48 -3.09 -20.74
CA ARG A 97 13.94 -4.15 -19.85
C ARG A 97 15.32 -3.82 -19.29
N ASP A 98 15.35 -3.57 -17.99
CA ASP A 98 16.58 -3.51 -17.21
C ASP A 98 17.22 -4.91 -17.20
N THR A 99 18.43 -5.01 -17.75
CA THR A 99 19.19 -6.26 -17.82
C THR A 99 19.63 -6.76 -16.43
N ASP A 100 19.72 -5.86 -15.45
CA ASP A 100 20.22 -6.18 -14.11
C ASP A 100 19.16 -6.91 -13.26
N HIS A 101 17.89 -6.82 -13.66
CA HIS A 101 16.76 -7.39 -12.93
C HIS A 101 15.88 -8.24 -13.85
N ALA A 102 16.47 -9.29 -14.43
CA ALA A 102 15.78 -10.23 -15.32
C ALA A 102 14.45 -10.75 -14.71
N GLY A 103 13.41 -10.78 -15.54
CA GLY A 103 12.06 -11.20 -15.12
C GLY A 103 11.30 -10.17 -14.27
N CYS A 104 11.82 -8.95 -14.12
CA CYS A 104 11.11 -7.83 -13.52
C CYS A 104 10.63 -6.83 -14.56
N LEU A 105 9.46 -6.26 -14.29
CA LEU A 105 8.98 -5.03 -14.91
C LEU A 105 9.64 -3.84 -14.22
N ALA A 106 10.49 -3.11 -14.94
CA ALA A 106 11.05 -1.84 -14.49
C ALA A 106 10.07 -0.70 -14.79
N ILE A 107 9.77 0.10 -13.77
CA ILE A 107 8.83 1.22 -13.84
C ILE A 107 9.50 2.43 -13.19
N GLN A 108 9.54 3.56 -13.88
CA GLN A 108 10.08 4.80 -13.35
C GLN A 108 9.01 5.87 -13.17
N SER A 109 9.22 6.76 -12.20
CA SER A 109 8.43 7.99 -12.10
C SER A 109 8.92 9.02 -13.11
N LYS A 110 8.03 9.91 -13.56
CA LYS A 110 8.42 11.13 -14.26
C LYS A 110 9.38 11.96 -13.39
N PRO A 111 10.48 12.48 -13.97
CA PRO A 111 11.50 13.18 -13.20
C PRO A 111 10.97 14.44 -12.51
N VAL A 112 11.67 14.84 -11.46
CA VAL A 112 11.46 16.08 -10.70
C VAL A 112 12.75 16.86 -10.71
N HIS A 113 12.71 18.09 -11.23
CA HIS A 113 13.85 18.99 -11.17
C HIS A 113 14.06 19.47 -9.74
N TYR A 114 15.33 19.56 -9.31
CA TYR A 114 15.71 20.10 -8.02
C TYR A 114 16.70 21.26 -8.15
N GLY A 115 16.67 22.17 -7.18
CA GLY A 115 17.58 23.31 -7.12
C GLY A 115 18.90 22.92 -6.47
N ARG A 116 19.30 23.65 -5.42
CA ARG A 116 20.53 23.35 -4.66
C ARG A 116 20.45 22.08 -3.81
N SER A 117 19.25 21.57 -3.53
CA SER A 117 19.05 20.39 -2.67
C SER A 117 17.96 19.48 -3.23
N PRO A 118 18.19 18.15 -3.28
CA PRO A 118 17.21 17.19 -3.74
C PRO A 118 16.10 16.91 -2.71
N LEU A 119 16.18 17.42 -1.47
CA LEU A 119 15.23 17.10 -0.41
C LEU A 119 13.77 17.43 -0.77
N LYS A 120 13.53 18.57 -1.42
CA LYS A 120 12.19 18.93 -1.91
C LYS A 120 11.70 17.99 -3.01
N ALA A 121 12.61 17.56 -3.90
CA ALA A 121 12.28 16.60 -4.93
C ALA A 121 11.98 15.21 -4.33
N LEU A 122 12.72 14.77 -3.31
CA LEU A 122 12.43 13.51 -2.60
C LEU A 122 11.05 13.53 -1.93
N ALA A 123 10.67 14.63 -1.28
CA ALA A 123 9.34 14.78 -0.69
C ALA A 123 8.22 14.72 -1.75
N GLU A 124 8.44 15.38 -2.89
CA GLU A 124 7.52 15.35 -4.03
C GLU A 124 7.44 13.95 -4.67
N LEU A 125 8.55 13.26 -4.85
CA LEU A 125 8.60 11.88 -5.34
C LEU A 125 7.88 10.92 -4.39
N SER A 126 8.06 11.07 -3.08
CA SER A 126 7.31 10.30 -2.07
C SER A 126 5.80 10.52 -2.19
N ARG A 127 5.36 11.77 -2.38
CA ARG A 127 3.94 12.10 -2.65
C ARG A 127 3.45 11.43 -3.95
N ARG A 128 4.22 11.50 -5.04
CA ARG A 128 3.90 10.85 -6.32
C ARG A 128 3.79 9.33 -6.19
N CYS A 129 4.69 8.68 -5.44
CA CYS A 129 4.61 7.25 -5.14
C CYS A 129 3.28 6.89 -4.47
N LYS A 130 2.90 7.63 -3.41
CA LYS A 130 1.61 7.42 -2.73
C LYS A 130 0.43 7.62 -3.69
N GLU A 131 0.44 8.68 -4.49
CA GLU A 131 -0.62 8.93 -5.48
C GLU A 131 -0.68 7.87 -6.57
N ALA A 132 0.47 7.32 -6.98
CA ALA A 132 0.57 6.23 -7.93
C ALA A 132 0.11 4.87 -7.39
N GLY A 133 -0.18 4.76 -6.08
CA GLY A 133 -0.68 3.54 -5.47
C GLY A 133 0.39 2.70 -4.79
N VAL A 134 1.56 3.27 -4.47
CA VAL A 134 2.51 2.62 -3.59
C VAL A 134 1.92 2.58 -2.17
N VAL A 135 1.82 1.37 -1.60
CA VAL A 135 1.40 1.12 -0.22
C VAL A 135 2.47 0.30 0.49
N SER A 136 2.48 0.29 1.82
CA SER A 136 3.58 -0.32 2.59
C SER A 136 3.10 -1.08 3.82
N ILE A 137 3.83 -2.10 4.23
CA ILE A 137 3.62 -2.81 5.49
C ILE A 137 4.94 -2.86 6.23
N LEU A 138 4.91 -2.59 7.54
CA LEU A 138 6.06 -2.77 8.40
C LEU A 138 6.22 -4.26 8.71
N THR A 139 7.38 -4.80 8.38
CA THR A 139 7.77 -6.17 8.73
C THR A 139 8.87 -6.14 9.80
N PRO A 140 9.23 -7.27 10.43
CA PRO A 140 10.35 -7.32 11.36
C PRO A 140 11.67 -6.81 10.77
N ASN A 141 11.88 -6.95 9.45
CA ASN A 141 13.13 -6.55 8.80
C ASN A 141 13.12 -5.07 8.39
N SER A 142 12.06 -4.63 7.71
CA SER A 142 11.88 -3.25 7.22
C SER A 142 10.47 -3.05 6.64
N TYR A 143 10.20 -1.89 6.05
CA TYR A 143 9.00 -1.72 5.22
C TYR A 143 9.08 -2.54 3.93
N ARG A 144 8.02 -3.29 3.67
CA ARG A 144 7.78 -3.93 2.37
C ARG A 144 6.75 -3.11 1.60
N TYR A 145 7.04 -2.84 0.34
CA TYR A 145 6.22 -1.99 -0.51
C TYR A 145 5.44 -2.80 -1.55
N TYR A 146 4.28 -2.29 -1.94
CA TYR A 146 3.39 -2.91 -2.94
C TYR A 146 2.85 -1.84 -3.88
N LEU A 147 2.59 -2.22 -5.13
CA LEU A 147 1.80 -1.43 -6.08
C LEU A 147 0.35 -1.89 -6.07
N SER A 148 -0.54 -0.94 -5.81
CA SER A 148 -1.99 -1.12 -5.90
C SER A 148 -2.47 -1.03 -7.36
N ASN A 149 -3.21 -2.05 -7.79
CA ASN A 149 -3.89 -2.13 -9.08
C ASN A 149 -5.43 -2.20 -8.93
N PHE A 150 -5.97 -1.52 -7.92
CA PHE A 150 -7.41 -1.37 -7.74
C PHE A 150 -8.03 -0.41 -8.78
N GLN A 151 -9.32 -0.60 -9.06
CA GLN A 151 -10.04 0.40 -9.86
C GLN A 151 -10.06 1.74 -9.14
N PRO A 152 -9.90 2.89 -9.83
CA PRO A 152 -9.88 4.21 -9.19
C PRO A 152 -11.10 4.49 -8.29
N ALA A 153 -12.28 4.02 -8.68
CA ALA A 153 -13.52 4.19 -7.91
C ALA A 153 -13.54 3.40 -6.58
N MET A 154 -12.79 2.30 -6.49
CA MET A 154 -12.73 1.43 -5.31
C MET A 154 -11.52 1.73 -4.42
N ARG A 155 -10.58 2.54 -4.91
CA ARG A 155 -9.33 2.82 -4.23
C ARG A 155 -9.55 3.73 -3.03
N VAL A 156 -9.05 3.28 -1.89
CA VAL A 156 -9.05 4.02 -0.62
C VAL A 156 -7.59 4.12 -0.15
N GLY A 157 -7.21 5.26 0.43
CA GLY A 157 -5.87 5.41 1.02
C GLY A 157 -5.65 4.36 2.12
N GLN A 158 -4.45 3.78 2.20
CA GLN A 158 -4.19 2.59 3.03
C GLN A 158 -4.64 2.77 4.49
N VAL A 159 -4.17 3.82 5.16
CA VAL A 159 -4.51 4.06 6.58
C VAL A 159 -5.98 4.41 6.75
N LEU A 160 -6.60 5.06 5.74
CA LEU A 160 -8.03 5.31 5.74
C LEU A 160 -8.83 4.01 5.63
N ALA A 161 -8.41 3.08 4.76
CA ALA A 161 -9.03 1.77 4.64
C ALA A 161 -8.92 0.98 5.96
N SER A 162 -7.73 0.99 6.57
CA SER A 162 -7.48 0.40 7.88
C SER A 162 -8.37 1.01 8.97
N TYR A 163 -8.47 2.34 9.01
CA TYR A 163 -9.32 3.04 9.97
C TYR A 163 -10.80 2.69 9.79
N MET A 164 -11.29 2.68 8.55
CA MET A 164 -12.68 2.30 8.23
C MET A 164 -12.99 0.86 8.65
N ALA A 165 -12.08 -0.07 8.40
CA ALA A 165 -12.23 -1.46 8.78
C ALA A 165 -12.20 -1.62 10.32
N MET A 166 -11.25 -1.00 11.02
CA MET A 166 -11.20 -1.01 12.49
C MET A 166 -12.47 -0.40 13.10
N PHE A 167 -12.95 0.72 12.58
CA PHE A 167 -14.20 1.36 13.02
C PHE A 167 -15.40 0.43 12.82
N TYR A 168 -15.50 -0.24 11.67
CA TYR A 168 -16.55 -1.21 11.40
C TYR A 168 -16.52 -2.37 12.38
N PHE A 169 -15.36 -3.01 12.59
CA PHE A 169 -15.25 -4.14 13.50
C PHE A 169 -15.51 -3.75 14.95
N GLY A 170 -15.03 -2.58 15.41
CA GLY A 170 -15.37 -2.05 16.73
C GLY A 170 -16.87 -1.81 16.90
N SER A 171 -17.54 -1.32 15.86
CA SER A 171 -19.00 -1.11 15.88
C SER A 171 -19.76 -2.43 15.93
N VAL A 172 -19.40 -3.41 15.10
CA VAL A 172 -20.08 -4.72 15.07
C VAL A 172 -19.84 -5.48 16.37
N ALA A 173 -18.63 -5.47 16.92
CA ALA A 173 -18.33 -6.11 18.20
C ALA A 173 -19.16 -5.52 19.36
N ARG A 174 -19.37 -4.19 19.36
CA ARG A 174 -20.12 -3.51 20.44
C ARG A 174 -21.63 -3.62 20.30
N TYR A 175 -22.15 -3.45 19.09
CA TYR A 175 -23.60 -3.29 18.88
C TYR A 175 -24.26 -4.54 18.32
N ARG A 176 -23.50 -5.48 17.74
CA ARG A 176 -24.01 -6.73 17.16
C ARG A 176 -23.05 -7.90 17.43
N PRO A 177 -22.77 -8.22 18.71
CA PRO A 177 -21.78 -9.24 19.07
C PRO A 177 -22.09 -10.63 18.47
N ALA A 178 -23.37 -11.00 18.34
CA ALA A 178 -23.75 -12.27 17.69
C ALA A 178 -23.39 -12.31 16.19
N ASP A 179 -23.45 -11.17 15.49
CA ASP A 179 -23.01 -11.08 14.09
C ASP A 179 -21.48 -11.11 14.00
N TYR A 180 -20.80 -10.46 14.95
CA TYR A 180 -19.34 -10.50 15.06
C TYR A 180 -18.83 -11.94 15.21
N GLU A 181 -19.41 -12.71 16.13
CA GLU A 181 -19.06 -14.12 16.34
C GLU A 181 -19.31 -14.97 15.10
N LYS A 182 -20.43 -14.75 14.40
CA LYS A 182 -20.70 -15.41 13.10
C LYS A 182 -19.67 -15.05 12.04
N MET A 183 -19.12 -13.84 12.04
CA MET A 183 -18.07 -13.45 11.08
C MET A 183 -16.75 -14.18 11.37
N LEU A 184 -16.39 -14.32 12.65
CA LEU A 184 -15.21 -15.05 13.09
C LEU A 184 -15.32 -16.56 12.83
N ASN A 185 -16.50 -17.16 13.03
CA ASN A 185 -16.70 -18.59 12.81
C ASN A 185 -16.92 -19.00 11.34
N ARG A 186 -16.70 -18.07 10.39
CA ARG A 186 -16.88 -18.31 8.95
C ARG A 186 -15.55 -18.24 8.21
N LYS A 187 -15.59 -18.47 6.90
CA LYS A 187 -14.43 -18.47 5.99
C LYS A 187 -13.51 -17.24 6.05
N PHE A 188 -13.96 -16.12 6.63
CA PHE A 188 -13.16 -14.89 6.76
C PHE A 188 -12.55 -14.71 8.16
N GLY A 189 -12.89 -15.58 9.13
CA GLY A 189 -12.51 -15.42 10.53
C GLY A 189 -11.03 -15.21 10.74
N TRP A 190 -10.22 -16.13 10.24
CA TRP A 190 -8.76 -16.02 10.31
C TRP A 190 -8.22 -14.70 9.74
N ALA A 191 -8.77 -14.21 8.61
CA ALA A 191 -8.31 -12.95 8.01
C ALA A 191 -8.75 -11.73 8.84
N ILE A 192 -9.88 -11.82 9.54
CA ILE A 192 -10.36 -10.79 10.47
C ILE A 192 -9.48 -10.80 11.72
N GLU A 193 -9.19 -11.98 12.28
CA GLU A 193 -8.32 -12.13 13.46
C GLU A 193 -6.92 -11.58 13.17
N GLU A 194 -6.31 -11.97 12.05
CA GLU A 194 -5.01 -11.47 11.61
C GLU A 194 -5.02 -9.93 11.44
N PHE A 195 -6.08 -9.40 10.82
CA PHE A 195 -6.26 -7.96 10.70
C PHE A 195 -6.33 -7.28 12.07
N LEU A 196 -7.10 -7.81 13.01
CA LEU A 196 -7.24 -7.23 14.34
C LEU A 196 -5.95 -7.31 15.17
N ALA A 197 -5.20 -8.41 15.04
CA ALA A 197 -3.94 -8.61 15.73
C ALA A 197 -2.84 -7.65 15.22
N THR A 198 -2.79 -7.40 13.91
CA THR A 198 -1.67 -6.67 13.29
C THR A 198 -1.98 -5.21 12.99
N GLN A 199 -3.22 -4.87 12.62
CA GLN A 199 -3.51 -3.59 12.00
C GLN A 199 -3.34 -2.40 12.96
N GLY A 200 -3.58 -2.57 14.25
CA GLY A 200 -3.40 -1.50 15.24
C GLY A 200 -1.96 -0.97 15.23
N HIS A 201 -0.98 -1.88 15.32
CA HIS A 201 0.44 -1.53 15.23
C HIS A 201 0.78 -0.91 13.87
N GLN A 202 0.37 -1.55 12.77
CA GLN A 202 0.62 -1.02 11.41
C GLN A 202 0.06 0.39 11.24
N PHE A 203 -1.14 0.65 11.77
CA PHE A 203 -1.79 1.96 11.70
C PHE A 203 -0.97 3.04 12.40
N VAL A 204 -0.49 2.78 13.62
CA VAL A 204 0.31 3.75 14.38
C VAL A 204 1.60 4.10 13.65
N TYR A 205 2.34 3.10 13.14
CA TYR A 205 3.58 3.35 12.40
C TYR A 205 3.34 4.12 11.10
N LEU A 206 2.31 3.76 10.33
CA LEU A 206 1.96 4.49 9.11
C LEU A 206 1.53 5.93 9.41
N MET A 207 0.77 6.14 10.48
CA MET A 207 0.40 7.49 10.94
C MET A 207 1.62 8.29 11.40
N ALA A 208 2.54 7.68 12.15
CA ALA A 208 3.78 8.33 12.59
C ALA A 208 4.64 8.76 11.39
N ASN A 209 4.73 7.92 10.34
CA ASN A 209 5.39 8.28 9.09
C ASN A 209 4.75 9.50 8.43
N GLU A 210 3.41 9.52 8.38
CA GLU A 210 2.68 10.63 7.77
C GLU A 210 2.81 11.93 8.58
N LEU A 211 2.85 11.86 9.91
CA LEU A 211 2.99 13.04 10.77
C LEU A 211 4.42 13.58 10.78
N LEU A 212 5.41 12.70 10.87
CA LEU A 212 6.82 13.10 10.98
C LEU A 212 7.51 13.31 9.64
N LYS A 213 6.87 12.91 8.52
CA LYS A 213 7.42 12.97 7.15
C LYS A 213 8.78 12.27 7.02
N ARG A 214 8.98 11.23 7.82
CA ARG A 214 10.18 10.38 7.84
C ARG A 214 9.78 8.96 8.15
N GLU A 215 10.63 8.02 7.79
CA GLU A 215 10.44 6.61 8.11
C GLU A 215 10.59 6.39 9.63
N VAL A 216 9.57 5.80 10.24
CA VAL A 216 9.55 5.35 11.63
C VAL A 216 9.55 3.83 11.59
N VAL A 217 10.63 3.22 12.03
CA VAL A 217 10.78 1.76 12.03
C VAL A 217 10.60 1.18 13.42
N CYS A 218 10.22 -0.10 13.49
CA CYS A 218 10.24 -0.81 14.76
C CYS A 218 11.68 -0.89 15.30
N PRO A 219 11.95 -0.42 16.54
CA PRO A 219 13.26 -0.54 17.17
C PRO A 219 13.72 -2.00 17.23
N TRP A 220 15.03 -2.24 17.07
CA TRP A 220 15.60 -3.58 17.12
C TRP A 220 15.26 -4.35 18.40
N ALA A 221 15.24 -3.66 19.55
CA ALA A 221 14.93 -4.24 20.86
C ALA A 221 13.51 -4.83 20.97
N LEU A 222 12.58 -4.44 20.10
CA LEU A 222 11.21 -4.98 20.05
C LEU A 222 11.05 -6.05 18.97
N ARG A 223 12.12 -6.43 18.25
CA ARG A 223 12.12 -7.43 17.17
C ARG A 223 12.35 -8.87 17.65
N SER A 224 12.62 -9.07 18.93
CA SER A 224 12.83 -10.39 19.53
C SER A 224 11.60 -10.86 20.31
N PRO A 225 10.81 -11.81 19.80
CA PRO A 225 10.41 -12.93 20.64
C PRO A 225 11.64 -13.85 20.76
N GLU A 226 11.97 -14.24 21.98
CA GLU A 226 12.85 -15.39 22.22
C GLU A 226 12.33 -16.58 21.38
N VAL A 227 13.03 -16.92 20.30
CA VAL A 227 12.85 -18.20 19.63
C VAL A 227 13.72 -19.18 20.39
N GLY A 228 13.12 -19.77 21.42
CA GLY A 228 13.70 -20.80 22.26
C GLY A 228 12.61 -21.74 22.74
N LEU A 229 11.98 -22.48 21.82
CA LEU A 229 11.38 -23.80 22.03
C LEU A 229 11.47 -24.59 20.71
#